data_AF-A0A2E9ZHA5-F1
#
_entry.id   AF-A0A2E9ZHA5-F1
#
_cell.length_a   1.000
_cell.length_b   1.000
_cell.length_c   1.000
_cell.angle_alpha   90.00
_cell.angle_beta   90.00
_cell.angle_gamma   90.00
#
_symmetry.space_group_name_H-M   'P 1'
#
loop_
_entity.id
_entity.type
_entity.pdbx_description
1 polymer ?
#
loop_
_entity_poly.entity_id
_entity_poly.type
_entity_poly.pdbx_seq_one_letter_code
_entity_poly.pdbx_strand_id
1 'polypeptide(L)' 'MKMFTPVNLNTFSGDDGELYAGDGRYEITRINITTGQQVNEGDLLFVIKPVADSAGESA' A
#
# COMPACT_ATOMS: atom_id res chain seq x y z
N MET A 1 -9.87 11.22 21.22
CA MET A 1 -10.54 11.29 19.90
C MET A 1 -9.87 10.27 18.99
N LYS A 2 -10.63 9.38 18.33
CA LYS A 2 -10.04 8.47 17.33
C LYS A 2 -9.71 9.31 16.09
N MET A 3 -8.44 9.57 15.88
CA MET A 3 -7.93 10.27 14.70
C MET A 3 -7.86 9.25 13.56
N PHE A 4 -8.49 9.58 12.43
CA PHE A 4 -8.24 8.88 11.18
C PHE A 4 -7.09 9.59 10.48
N THR A 5 -5.97 8.90 10.31
CA THR A 5 -4.83 9.43 9.54
C THR A 5 -4.94 8.88 8.13
N PRO A 6 -5.09 9.73 7.09
CA PRO A 6 -4.99 9.27 5.72
C PRO A 6 -3.55 8.81 5.47
N VAL A 7 -3.39 7.63 4.86
CA VAL A 7 -2.09 7.07 4.49
C VAL A 7 -2.06 6.78 3.00
N ASN A 8 -0.88 6.88 2.40
CA ASN A 8 -0.56 6.44 1.05
C ASN A 8 0.66 5.50 1.10
N LEU A 9 1.05 4.92 -0.04
CA LEU A 9 2.18 3.98 -0.08
C LEU A 9 3.49 4.60 0.43
N ASN A 10 3.75 5.87 0.11
CA ASN A 10 4.93 6.58 0.58
C ASN A 10 4.94 6.82 2.10
N THR A 11 3.79 6.71 2.77
CA THR A 11 3.71 6.82 4.24
C THR A 11 4.41 5.63 4.93
N PHE A 12 4.69 4.55 4.19
CA PHE A 12 5.41 3.37 4.67
C PHE A 12 6.89 3.36 4.26
N SER A 13 7.37 4.36 3.53
CA SER A 13 8.80 4.56 3.27
C SER A 13 9.50 5.02 4.55
N GLY A 14 10.74 4.58 4.79
CA GLY A 14 11.53 4.90 5.98
C GLY A 14 12.83 5.62 5.64
N ASP A 15 13.68 5.84 6.64
CA ASP A 15 15.01 6.47 6.46
C ASP A 15 15.94 5.69 5.51
N ASP A 16 15.69 4.38 5.32
CA ASP A 16 16.45 3.51 4.42
C ASP A 16 16.06 3.67 2.93
N GLY A 17 15.03 4.49 2.65
CA GLY A 17 14.59 4.82 1.30
C GLY A 17 13.14 4.43 1.01
N GLU A 18 12.79 4.46 -0.29
CA GLU A 18 11.45 4.17 -0.78
C GLU A 18 11.16 2.67 -0.77
N LEU A 19 10.17 2.25 0.02
CA LEU A 19 9.68 0.86 0.00
C LEU A 19 8.90 0.56 -1.28
N TYR A 20 8.21 1.58 -1.80
CA TYR A 20 7.47 1.54 -3.05
C TYR A 20 8.00 2.66 -3.94
N ALA A 21 8.37 2.34 -5.18
CA ALA A 21 8.91 3.32 -6.11
C ALA A 21 7.91 4.46 -6.32
N GLY A 22 8.36 5.72 -6.21
CA GLY A 22 7.49 6.90 -6.30
C GLY A 22 6.79 7.07 -7.66
N ASP A 23 7.37 6.52 -8.73
CA ASP A 23 6.81 6.45 -10.09
C ASP A 23 6.05 5.13 -10.36
N GLY A 24 6.10 4.19 -9.43
CA GLY A 24 5.41 2.90 -9.53
C GLY A 24 3.89 3.04 -9.39
N ARG A 25 3.16 2.33 -10.25
CA ARG A 25 1.71 2.18 -10.12
C ARG A 25 1.37 0.84 -9.47
N TYR A 26 0.42 0.87 -8.54
CA TYR A 26 0.00 -0.30 -7.78
C TYR A 26 -1.53 -0.41 -7.77
N GLU A 27 -2.03 -1.63 -7.87
CA GLU A 27 -3.45 -1.95 -7.81
C GLU A 27 -3.74 -2.71 -6.51
N ILE A 28 -4.78 -2.29 -5.78
CA ILE A 28 -5.30 -3.04 -4.64
C ILE A 28 -6.02 -4.28 -5.16
N THR A 29 -5.53 -5.47 -4.81
CA THR A 29 -6.14 -6.74 -5.21
C THR A 29 -7.13 -7.26 -4.17
N ARG A 30 -6.99 -6.82 -2.91
CA ARG A 30 -7.84 -7.24 -1.80
C ARG A 30 -7.82 -6.22 -0.66
N ILE A 31 -8.99 -5.98 -0.07
CA ILE A 31 -9.14 -5.21 1.17
C ILE A 31 -9.63 -6.18 2.25
N ASN A 32 -8.97 -6.22 3.40
CA ASN A 32 -9.26 -7.12 4.51
C ASN A 32 -9.94 -6.42 5.71
N ILE A 33 -10.32 -5.17 5.55
CA ILE A 33 -10.95 -4.36 6.60
C ILE A 33 -12.26 -3.75 6.14
N THR A 34 -13.14 -3.50 7.11
CA THR A 34 -14.41 -2.81 6.89
C THR A 34 -14.32 -1.37 7.41
N THR A 35 -15.09 -0.45 6.85
CA THR A 35 -15.13 0.94 7.31
C THR A 35 -15.46 1.04 8.80
N GLY A 36 -14.69 1.83 9.55
CA GLY A 36 -14.89 2.02 10.99
C GLY A 36 -14.32 0.92 11.88
N GLN A 37 -13.71 -0.12 11.29
CA GLN A 37 -13.03 -1.18 12.04
C GLN A 37 -11.79 -0.63 12.76
N GLN A 38 -11.58 -1.09 13.99
CA GLN A 38 -10.36 -0.81 14.75
C GLN A 38 -9.25 -1.73 14.26
N VAL A 39 -8.06 -1.18 14.01
CA VAL A 39 -6.88 -1.92 13.53
C VAL A 39 -5.76 -1.85 14.56
N ASN A 40 -4.91 -2.86 14.60
CA ASN A 40 -3.74 -2.95 15.46
C ASN A 40 -2.46 -2.99 14.63
N GLU A 41 -1.33 -2.74 15.28
CA GLU A 41 -0.02 -2.94 14.66
C GLU A 41 0.15 -4.42 14.27
N GLY A 42 0.59 -4.66 13.04
CA GLY A 42 0.74 -5.99 12.46
C GLY A 42 -0.48 -6.52 11.70
N ASP A 43 -1.63 -5.84 11.72
CA ASP A 43 -2.80 -6.26 10.94
C ASP A 43 -2.57 -6.09 9.42
N LEU A 44 -2.92 -7.12 8.64
CA LEU A 44 -2.94 -7.03 7.18
C LEU A 44 -4.19 -6.31 6.70
N LEU A 45 -4.05 -5.04 6.30
CA LEU A 45 -5.19 -4.19 5.92
C LEU A 45 -5.65 -4.43 4.48
N PHE A 46 -4.72 -4.52 3.54
CA PHE A 46 -4.98 -4.71 2.13
C PHE A 46 -3.76 -5.34 1.43
N VAL A 47 -3.96 -5.86 0.23
CA VAL A 47 -2.91 -6.43 -0.62
C VAL A 47 -2.84 -5.61 -1.90
N ILE A 48 -1.62 -5.28 -2.33
CA ILE A 48 -1.36 -4.60 -3.60
C ILE A 48 -0.49 -5.48 -4.50
N LYS A 49 -0.57 -5.23 -5.81
CA LYS A 49 0.39 -5.71 -6.80
C LYS A 49 0.88 -4.54 -7.65
N PRO A 50 2.11 -4.58 -8.17
CA PRO A 50 2.51 -3.63 -9.20
C PRO A 50 1.59 -3.79 -10.40
N VAL A 51 1.13 -2.66 -10.93
CA VAL A 51 0.59 -2.60 -12.29
C VAL A 51 1.83 -2.58 -13.17
N ALA A 52 2.04 -3.63 -13.95
CA ALA A 52 3.04 -3.56 -15.00
C ALA A 52 2.66 -2.37 -15.89
N ASP A 53 3.40 -1.27 -15.78
CA ASP A 53 3.48 -0.37 -16.92
C ASP A 53 3.98 -1.25 -18.06
N SER A 54 3.28 -1.24 -19.19
CA SER A 54 3.43 -2.23 -20.27
C SER A 54 4.83 -2.15 -20.92
N ALA A 55 5.85 -2.61 -20.19
CA ALA A 55 7.27 -2.55 -20.50
C ALA A 55 7.98 -3.61 -19.65
N GLY A 56 7.66 -4.89 -19.86
CA GLY A 56 8.38 -5.95 -19.16
C GLY A 56 7.80 -7.36 -19.21
N GLU A 57 6.96 -7.71 -20.19
CA GLU A 57 6.76 -9.13 -20.53
C GLU A 57 7.73 -9.47 -21.65
N SER A 58 8.95 -9.90 -21.27
CA SER A 58 9.99 -10.40 -22.17
C SER A 58 11.03 -11.16 -21.36
N ALA A 59 10.79 -12.45 -21.10
CA ALA A 59 11.80 -13.50 -21.05
C ALA A 59 11.13 -14.87 -20.92
#